data_AF-A0A1F9DXF1-F1
#
_entry.id   AF-A0A1F9DXF1-F1
#
_cell.length_a   1.000
_cell.length_b   1.000
_cell.length_c   1.000
_cell.angle_alpha   90.00
_cell.angle_beta   90.00
_cell.angle_gamma   90.00
#
_symmetry.space_group_name_H-M   'P 1'
#
loop_
_entity.id
_entity.type
_entity.pdbx_description
1 polymer ?
#
loop_
_entity_poly.entity_id
_entity_poly.type
_entity_poly.pdbx_seq_one_letter_code
_entity_poly.pdbx_strand_id
1 'polypeptide(L)' 'MGLDSLLSTVQMPAGVPVATVAIGKAGPRNAGLLAVQILAGKHTELKKALTRYKASLAAKVAEAAKKAERQL' A
#
# COMPACT_ATOMS: atom_id res chain seq x y z
N MET A 1 -6.73 18.09 -7.63
CA MET A 1 -7.88 18.01 -6.69
C MET A 1 -7.61 16.91 -5.68
N GLY A 2 -8.00 17.09 -4.42
CA GLY A 2 -7.83 16.09 -3.35
C GLY A 2 -6.97 16.51 -2.16
N LEU A 3 -6.35 17.70 -2.20
CA LEU A 3 -5.59 18.24 -1.06
C LEU A 3 -6.50 18.49 0.16
N ASP A 4 -7.69 19.06 -0.04
CA ASP A 4 -8.65 19.29 1.03
C ASP A 4 -9.13 17.97 1.68
N SER A 5 -9.46 16.96 0.87
CA SER A 5 -9.77 15.61 1.38
C SER A 5 -8.61 14.97 2.12
N LEU A 6 -7.36 15.22 1.70
CA LEU A 6 -6.18 14.72 2.41
C LEU A 6 -6.01 15.43 3.76
N LEU A 7 -6.09 16.76 3.79
CA LEU A 7 -5.94 17.55 5.00
C LEU A 7 -7.05 17.26 6.01
N SER A 8 -8.30 17.12 5.56
CA SER A 8 -9.44 16.79 6.43
C SER A 8 -9.38 15.37 7.04
N THR A 9 -8.58 14.46 6.49
CA THR A 9 -8.43 13.09 7.02
C THR A 9 -7.14 12.89 7.82
N VAL A 10 -6.05 13.58 7.46
CA VAL A 10 -4.75 13.43 8.15
C VAL A 10 -4.62 14.30 9.39
N GLN A 11 -5.30 15.45 9.45
CA GLN A 11 -5.18 16.43 10.54
C GLN A 11 -6.05 16.07 11.75
N MET A 12 -5.83 14.90 12.33
CA MET A 12 -6.57 14.46 13.52
C MET A 12 -5.98 15.03 14.81
N PRO A 13 -6.82 15.38 15.81
CA PRO A 13 -6.34 15.83 17.11
C PRO A 13 -5.59 14.72 17.86
N ALA A 14 -4.78 15.12 18.84
CA ALA A 14 -4.08 14.18 19.71
C ALA A 14 -5.07 13.24 20.43
N GLY A 15 -4.75 11.95 20.45
CA GLY A 15 -5.58 10.91 21.07
C GLY A 15 -6.54 10.19 20.12
N VAL A 16 -6.74 10.67 18.89
CA VAL A 16 -7.64 10.03 17.90
C VAL A 16 -6.90 9.79 16.57
N PRO A 17 -5.99 8.81 16.51
CA PRO A 17 -5.17 8.59 15.32
C PRO A 17 -6.00 8.02 14.15
N VAL A 18 -5.70 8.48 12.93
CA VAL A 18 -6.26 7.94 11.67
C VAL A 18 -5.11 7.58 10.73
N ALA A 19 -5.19 6.39 10.14
CA ALA A 19 -4.22 5.95 9.13
C ALA A 19 -4.66 6.39 7.73
N THR A 20 -4.22 7.57 7.31
CA THR A 20 -4.51 8.13 5.98
C THR A 20 -3.57 7.56 4.92
N VAL A 21 -4.10 7.28 3.72
CA VAL A 21 -3.35 6.74 2.58
C VAL A 21 -3.44 7.67 1.36
N ALA A 22 -2.76 7.31 0.27
CA ALA A 22 -2.66 8.13 -0.95
C ALA A 22 -4.02 8.58 -1.52
N ILE A 23 -4.04 9.77 -2.13
CA ILE A 23 -5.20 10.29 -2.88
C ILE A 23 -5.44 9.46 -4.15
N GLY A 24 -6.70 9.34 -4.57
CA GLY A 24 -7.09 8.79 -5.87
C GLY A 24 -7.01 7.26 -5.92
N LYS A 25 -6.80 6.71 -7.12
CA LYS A 25 -6.90 5.24 -7.37
C LYS A 25 -5.94 4.40 -6.51
N ALA A 26 -4.82 4.97 -6.08
CA ALA A 26 -3.87 4.28 -5.19
C ALA A 26 -4.40 4.13 -3.76
N GLY A 27 -5.27 5.04 -3.30
CA GLY A 27 -5.81 5.07 -1.95
C GLY A 27 -6.53 3.78 -1.55
N PRO A 28 -7.62 3.39 -2.24
CA PRO A 28 -8.36 2.17 -1.89
C PRO A 28 -7.49 0.91 -1.87
N ARG A 29 -6.56 0.80 -2.82
CA ARG A 29 -5.60 -0.32 -2.87
C ARG A 29 -4.69 -0.33 -1.64
N ASN A 30 -4.13 0.82 -1.29
CA ASN A 30 -3.23 0.94 -0.14
C ASN A 30 -3.97 0.75 1.18
N ALA A 31 -5.21 1.24 1.30
CA ALA A 31 -6.06 1.01 2.46
C ALA A 31 -6.31 -0.49 2.71
N GLY A 32 -6.68 -1.24 1.66
CA GLY A 32 -6.85 -2.68 1.75
C GLY A 32 -5.56 -3.40 2.12
N LEU A 33 -4.42 -3.03 1.53
CA LEU A 33 -3.12 -3.61 1.87
C LEU A 33 -2.66 -3.28 3.29
N LEU A 34 -2.97 -2.09 3.79
CA LEU A 34 -2.68 -1.71 5.17
C LEU A 34 -3.55 -2.51 6.15
N ALA A 35 -4.84 -2.66 5.86
CA ALA A 35 -5.75 -3.49 6.66
C ALA A 35 -5.27 -4.95 6.73
N VAL A 36 -4.89 -5.54 5.58
CA VAL A 36 -4.33 -6.90 5.55
C VAL A 36 -3.02 -6.99 6.33
N GLN A 37 -2.16 -5.98 6.29
CA GLN A 37 -0.92 -5.94 7.08
C GLN A 37 -1.18 -5.96 8.58
N ILE A 38 -2.17 -5.20 9.06
CA ILE A 38 -2.58 -5.21 10.47
C ILE A 38 -3.14 -6.58 10.85
N LEU A 39 -4.06 -7.13 10.06
CA LEU A 39 -4.70 -8.43 10.32
C LEU A 39 -3.70 -9.60 10.24
N ALA A 40 -2.70 -9.53 9.38
CA ALA A 40 -1.65 -10.55 9.24
C ALA A 40 -0.82 -10.76 10.52
N GLY A 41 -0.87 -9.81 11.47
CA GLY A 41 -0.27 -9.99 12.80
C GLY A 41 -0.93 -11.12 13.61
N LYS A 42 -2.20 -11.43 13.34
CA LYS A 42 -2.95 -12.49 14.03
C LYS A 42 -3.42 -13.62 13.11
N HIS A 43 -3.40 -13.41 11.80
CA HIS A 43 -3.87 -14.39 10.82
C HIS A 43 -2.74 -14.87 9.90
N THR A 44 -2.20 -16.06 10.20
CA THR A 44 -1.06 -16.66 9.48
C THR A 44 -1.30 -16.81 7.98
N GLU A 45 -2.53 -17.13 7.56
CA GLU A 45 -2.86 -17.26 6.15
C GLU A 45 -2.77 -15.92 5.40
N LEU A 46 -3.20 -14.82 6.03
CA LEU A 46 -3.02 -13.48 5.48
C LEU A 46 -1.55 -13.10 5.41
N LYS A 47 -0.75 -13.47 6.41
CA LYS A 47 0.71 -13.24 6.40
C LYS A 47 1.39 -13.97 5.23
N LYS A 48 1.03 -15.22 4.98
CA LYS A 48 1.54 -15.99 3.82
C LYS A 48 1.11 -15.35 2.49
N ALA A 49 -0.16 -14.98 2.37
CA ALA A 49 -0.68 -14.32 1.17
C ALA A 49 0.02 -12.98 0.89
N LEU A 50 0.20 -12.15 1.92
CA LEU A 50 0.91 -10.88 1.84
C LEU A 50 2.38 -11.08 1.43
N THR A 51 3.05 -12.09 1.95
CA THR A 51 4.44 -12.42 1.58
C THR A 51 4.55 -12.77 0.10
N ARG A 52 3.67 -13.64 -0.40
CA ARG A 52 3.60 -13.98 -1.83
C ARG A 52 3.31 -12.75 -2.69
N TYR A 53 2.40 -11.89 -2.25
CA TYR A 53 2.06 -10.66 -2.96
C TYR A 53 3.28 -9.73 -3.07
N LYS A 54 4.04 -9.52 -1.99
CA LYS A 54 5.26 -8.69 -2.00
C LYS A 54 6.34 -9.29 -2.91
N ALA A 55 6.54 -10.62 -2.89
CA ALA A 55 7.47 -11.30 -3.79
C ALA A 55 7.07 -11.09 -5.28
N SER A 56 5.78 -11.18 -5.59
CA SER A 56 5.26 -10.90 -6.94
C SER A 56 5.54 -9.46 -7.39
N LEU A 57 5.43 -8.47 -6.49
CA LEU A 57 5.76 -7.08 -6.82
C LEU A 57 7.24 -6.90 -7.13
N ALA A 58 8.13 -7.47 -6.31
CA ALA A 58 9.57 -7.40 -6.54
C ALA A 58 9.96 -8.02 -7.89
N ALA A 59 9.39 -9.19 -8.22
CA ALA A 59 9.61 -9.82 -9.52
C ALA A 59 9.17 -8.92 -10.70
N LYS A 60 8.00 -8.27 -10.58
CA LYS A 60 7.52 -7.34 -11.62
C LYS A 60 8.45 -6.15 -11.84
N VAL A 61 9.01 -5.59 -10.76
CA VAL A 61 9.97 -4.48 -10.86
C VAL A 61 11.27 -4.94 -11.50
N ALA A 62 11.79 -6.11 -11.11
CA ALA A 62 13.00 -6.66 -11.72
C ALA A 62 12.84 -6.92 -13.22
N GLU A 63 11.69 -7.47 -13.64
CA GLU A 63 11.39 -7.68 -15.07
C GLU A 63 11.23 -6.36 -15.83
N ALA A 64 10.59 -5.36 -15.22
CA ALA A 64 10.48 -4.03 -15.81
C ALA A 64 11.86 -3.37 -15.99
N ALA A 65 12.77 -3.51 -15.03
CA ALA A 65 14.13 -2.99 -15.09
C ALA A 65 14.93 -3.63 -16.24
N LYS A 66 14.93 -4.97 -16.35
CA LYS A 66 15.57 -5.68 -17.47
C LYS A 66 15.04 -5.23 -18.83
N LYS A 67 13.74 -4.95 -18.93
CA LYS A 67 13.12 -4.47 -20.18
C LYS A 67 13.61 -3.06 -20.52
N ALA A 68 13.69 -2.17 -19.53
CA ALA A 68 14.18 -0.82 -19.72
C ALA A 68 15.66 -0.80 -20.16
N GLU A 69 16.51 -1.65 -19.55
CA GLU A 69 17.92 -1.78 -19.93
C GLU A 69 18.13 -2.25 -21.38
N ARG A 70 17.24 -3.11 -21.89
CA ARG A 70 17.27 -3.57 -23.28
C ARG A 70 16.81 -2.52 -24.31
N GLN A 71 16.22 -1.42 -23.83
CA GLN A 71 15.73 -0.32 -24.67
C GLN A 71 16.70 0.87 -24.72
N LEU A 72 17.80 0.79 -23.96
CA LEU A 72 18.95 1.70 -24.04
C LEU A 72 20.00 1.11 -24.99
#